data_AF-A0A966CZ43-F1
#
_entry.id   AF-A0A966CZ43-F1
#
_cell.length_a   1.000
_cell.length_b   1.000
_cell.length_c   1.000
_cell.angle_alpha   90.00
_cell.angle_beta   90.00
_cell.angle_gamma   90.00
#
_symmetry.space_group_name_H-M   'P 1'
#
loop_
_entity.id
_entity.type
_entity.pdbx_description
1 polymer ?
#
loop_
_entity_poly.entity_id
_entity_poly.type
_entity_poly.pdbx_seq_one_letter_code
_entity_poly.pdbx_strand_id
1 'polypeptide(L)'
;MMIRATVVFLVLGFLSPVPMAWCCEQCRSATTATAVPYHEEALFNYYLARRYQAEGRYELAREKLVLALAIARNEEFRAQCLSELQRTEDMIYAKRLQIQR
;
A
#
# COMPACT_ATOMS: atom_id res chain seq x y z
N MET A 1 -0.64 30.89 53.27
CA MET A 1 0.08 30.25 52.14
C MET A 1 -0.81 30.37 50.91
N MET A 2 -0.52 31.35 50.05
CA MET A 2 0.09 31.14 48.71
C MET A 2 -0.97 30.59 47.73
N ILE A 3 -1.77 31.43 47.07
CA ILE A 3 -1.50 32.18 45.80
C ILE A 3 -1.09 31.26 44.65
N ARG A 4 -1.84 31.39 43.52
CA ARG A 4 -1.58 31.07 42.10
C ARG A 4 -2.52 29.97 41.56
N ALA A 5 -3.30 30.13 40.51
CA ALA A 5 -3.35 31.16 39.48
C ALA A 5 -4.80 31.33 39.00
N THR A 6 -5.34 32.46 39.41
CA THR A 6 -6.45 33.18 38.82
C THR A 6 -6.25 33.34 37.30
N VAL A 7 -7.35 33.21 36.56
CA VAL A 7 -7.66 34.07 35.40
C VAL A 7 -6.78 33.83 34.16
N VAL A 8 -7.09 32.76 33.43
CA VAL A 8 -7.06 32.77 31.94
C VAL A 8 -8.29 31.99 31.44
N PHE A 9 -9.44 32.24 32.07
CA PHE A 9 -10.77 31.89 31.59
C PHE A 9 -11.44 33.24 31.34
N LEU A 10 -12.02 33.45 30.15
CA LEU A 10 -12.42 34.75 29.57
C LEU A 10 -11.22 35.39 28.85
N VAL A 11 -11.16 35.50 27.52
CA VAL A 11 -12.17 36.08 26.64
C VAL A 11 -11.75 35.78 25.18
N LEU A 12 -12.73 35.46 24.32
CA LEU A 12 -12.72 35.53 22.84
C LEU A 12 -11.84 34.55 22.05
N GLY A 13 -12.48 33.60 21.38
CA GLY A 13 -11.86 32.98 20.21
C GLY A 13 -12.55 31.73 19.68
N PHE A 14 -13.52 31.95 18.79
CA PHE A 14 -13.94 31.02 17.74
C PHE A 14 -14.88 29.85 18.09
N LEU A 15 -16.12 30.04 17.62
CA LEU A 15 -16.98 28.98 17.11
C LEU A 15 -16.18 27.87 16.40
N SER A 16 -16.31 26.65 16.90
CA SER A 16 -16.26 25.47 16.04
C SER A 16 -17.17 24.40 16.60
N PRO A 17 -18.34 24.15 15.98
CA PRO A 17 -19.06 22.91 16.13
C PRO A 17 -18.68 21.99 14.96
N VAL A 18 -17.85 20.97 15.21
CA VAL A 18 -17.72 19.83 14.29
C VAL A 18 -18.23 18.58 15.02
N PRO A 19 -19.44 18.09 14.71
CA PRO A 19 -19.88 16.77 15.14
C PRO A 19 -19.36 15.71 14.17
N MET A 20 -19.30 14.46 14.65
CA MET A 20 -19.03 13.20 13.92
C MET A 20 -17.57 12.84 13.60
N ALA A 21 -17.00 11.96 14.42
CA ALA A 21 -16.25 10.79 13.93
C ALA A 21 -16.14 9.73 15.05
N TRP A 22 -17.27 9.10 15.37
CA TRP A 22 -17.28 7.69 15.74
C TRP A 22 -16.77 6.88 14.54
N CYS A 23 -15.46 6.64 14.51
CA CYS A 23 -14.74 5.68 13.64
C CYS A 23 -13.25 5.84 14.03
N CYS A 24 -12.51 4.91 14.63
CA CYS A 24 -12.63 3.47 14.65
C CYS A 24 -11.96 2.93 15.93
N GLU A 25 -12.74 2.51 16.92
CA GLU A 25 -12.28 1.59 17.98
C GLU A 25 -12.22 0.12 17.45
N GLN A 26 -12.57 -0.10 16.18
CA GLN A 26 -12.76 -1.42 15.56
C GLN A 26 -11.83 -1.68 14.36
N CYS A 27 -10.56 -1.25 14.42
CA CYS A 27 -9.52 -1.70 13.46
C CYS A 27 -8.53 -2.69 14.07
N ARG A 28 -8.79 -3.20 15.28
CA ARG A 28 -8.02 -4.29 15.90
C ARG A 28 -8.58 -5.65 15.47
N SER A 29 -8.81 -5.86 14.18
CA SER A 29 -9.09 -7.19 13.66
C SER A 29 -7.81 -8.00 13.72
N ALA A 30 -7.85 -9.07 14.50
CA ALA A 30 -6.78 -10.02 14.70
C ALA A 30 -6.13 -10.43 13.38
N THR A 31 -4.96 -9.88 13.09
CA THR A 31 -4.02 -10.47 12.14
C THR A 31 -3.45 -11.72 12.83
N THR A 32 -4.19 -12.81 12.78
CA THR A 32 -3.58 -14.14 12.89
C THR A 32 -2.70 -14.26 11.66
N ALA A 33 -1.46 -13.77 11.80
CA ALA A 33 -0.40 -13.99 10.84
C ALA A 33 -0.08 -15.48 10.87
N THR A 34 -0.93 -16.28 10.22
CA THR A 34 -0.53 -17.57 9.70
C THR A 34 0.63 -17.26 8.78
N ALA A 35 1.83 -17.49 9.27
CA ALA A 35 3.06 -17.43 8.52
C ALA A 35 2.98 -18.52 7.44
N VAL A 36 2.28 -18.20 6.36
CA VAL A 36 2.37 -18.96 5.13
C VAL A 36 3.84 -18.87 4.73
N PRO A 37 4.50 -19.99 4.39
CA PRO A 37 5.88 -19.98 3.92
C PRO A 37 5.91 -19.45 2.48
N TYR A 38 5.38 -18.25 2.26
CA TYR A 38 5.79 -17.46 1.13
C TYR A 38 7.26 -17.15 1.37
N HIS A 39 8.11 -17.46 0.39
CA HIS A 39 9.50 -17.03 0.46
C HIS A 39 9.47 -15.50 0.60
N GLU A 40 9.95 -14.98 1.74
CA GLU A 40 9.83 -13.55 2.07
C GLU A 40 10.33 -12.65 0.94
N GLU A 41 11.37 -13.11 0.24
CA GLU A 41 11.93 -12.47 -0.93
C GLU A 41 10.97 -12.42 -2.13
N ALA A 42 10.15 -13.46 -2.36
CA ALA A 42 9.17 -13.48 -3.43
C ALA A 42 8.04 -12.46 -3.16
N LEU A 43 7.57 -12.39 -1.91
CA LEU A 43 6.61 -11.35 -1.48
C LEU A 43 7.20 -9.95 -1.59
N PHE A 44 8.45 -9.77 -1.17
CA PHE A 44 9.13 -8.50 -1.24
C PHE A 44 9.27 -8.00 -2.68
N ASN A 45 9.70 -8.87 -3.60
CA ASN A 45 9.78 -8.53 -5.01
C ASN A 45 8.40 -8.23 -5.61
N TYR A 46 7.37 -9.00 -5.24
CA TYR A 46 5.99 -8.72 -5.65
C TYR A 46 5.50 -7.36 -5.14
N TYR A 47 5.77 -7.03 -3.87
CA TYR A 47 5.45 -5.72 -3.29
C TYR A 47 6.14 -4.57 -4.03
N LEU A 48 7.44 -4.70 -4.32
CA LEU A 48 8.18 -3.71 -5.10
C LEU A 48 7.59 -3.54 -6.50
N ALA A 49 7.19 -4.63 -7.16
CA ALA A 49 6.54 -4.57 -8.45
C ALA A 49 5.25 -3.74 -8.40
N ARG A 50 4.39 -4.00 -7.41
CA ARG A 50 3.14 -3.24 -7.19
C ARG A 50 3.42 -1.76 -6.97
N ARG A 51 4.47 -1.42 -6.21
CA ARG A 51 4.89 -0.02 -6.03
C ARG A 51 5.34 0.61 -7.34
N TYR A 52 6.15 -0.09 -8.14
CA TYR A 52 6.58 0.41 -9.45
C TYR A 52 5.44 0.54 -10.47
N GLN A 53 4.43 -0.34 -10.43
CA GLN A 53 3.21 -0.17 -11.22
C GLN A 53 2.49 1.13 -10.83
N ALA A 54 2.34 1.41 -9.53
CA ALA A 54 1.72 2.63 -9.04
C ALA A 54 2.52 3.90 -9.41
N GLU A 55 3.86 3.81 -9.45
CA GLU A 55 4.76 4.86 -9.95
C GLU A 55 4.75 4.99 -11.50
N GLY A 56 4.05 4.11 -12.22
CA GLY A 56 4.02 4.09 -13.70
C GLY A 56 5.30 3.56 -14.35
N ARG A 57 6.20 2.92 -13.58
CA ARG A 57 7.50 2.37 -14.00
C ARG A 57 7.36 0.88 -14.35
N TYR A 58 6.57 0.60 -15.37
CA TYR A 58 6.13 -0.77 -15.70
C TYR A 58 7.26 -1.73 -16.10
N GLU A 59 8.34 -1.24 -16.72
CA GLU A 59 9.51 -2.08 -17.06
C GLU A 59 10.18 -2.66 -15.80
N LEU A 60 10.36 -1.83 -14.77
CA LEU A 60 10.91 -2.28 -13.48
C LEU A 60 9.93 -3.17 -12.72
N ALA A 61 8.63 -2.89 -12.81
CA ALA A 61 7.62 -3.78 -12.27
C ALA A 61 7.70 -5.17 -12.90
N ARG A 62 7.89 -5.25 -14.23
CA ARG A 62 8.07 -6.52 -14.96
C ARG A 62 9.26 -7.30 -14.41
N GLU A 63 10.42 -6.65 -14.26
CA GLU A 63 11.63 -7.27 -13.70
C GLU A 63 11.38 -7.87 -12.31
N LYS A 64 10.72 -7.12 -11.42
CA LYS A 64 10.44 -7.59 -10.06
C LYS A 64 9.42 -8.72 -10.03
N LEU A 65 8.42 -8.73 -10.92
CA LEU A 65 7.48 -9.86 -11.04
C LEU A 65 8.16 -11.13 -11.55
N VAL A 66 9.09 -11.01 -12.50
CA VAL A 66 9.89 -12.15 -12.98
C VAL A 66 10.76 -12.72 -11.86
N LEU A 67 11.41 -11.86 -11.05
CA LEU A 67 12.17 -12.31 -9.87
C LEU A 67 11.27 -12.98 -8.83
N ALA A 68 10.09 -12.42 -8.55
CA ALA A 68 9.12 -13.03 -7.65
C ALA A 68 8.69 -14.42 -8.14
N LEU A 69 8.41 -14.57 -9.45
CA LEU A 69 8.05 -15.85 -10.07
C LEU A 69 9.16 -16.90 -9.99
N ALA A 70 10.41 -16.49 -10.20
CA ALA A 70 11.56 -17.39 -10.15
C ALA A 70 11.74 -18.01 -8.75
N ILE A 71 11.43 -17.25 -7.70
CA ILE A 71 11.65 -17.62 -6.30
C ILE A 71 10.37 -18.23 -5.67
N ALA A 72 9.20 -17.96 -6.25
CA ALA A 72 7.92 -18.45 -5.77
C ALA A 72 7.81 -19.98 -5.86
N ARG A 73 7.57 -20.60 -4.70
CA ARG A 73 7.38 -22.06 -4.54
C ARG A 73 5.90 -22.47 -4.47
N ASN A 74 5.03 -21.54 -4.10
CA ASN A 74 3.59 -21.76 -4.01
C ASN A 74 2.93 -21.53 -5.38
N GLU A 75 2.17 -22.50 -5.88
CA GLU A 75 1.53 -22.45 -7.20
C GLU A 75 0.45 -21.36 -7.32
N GLU A 76 -0.34 -21.14 -6.26
CA GLU A 76 -1.33 -20.06 -6.22
C GLU A 76 -0.66 -18.69 -6.33
N PHE A 77 0.42 -18.48 -5.57
CA PHE A 77 1.18 -17.24 -5.65
C PHE A 77 1.87 -17.06 -7.00
N ARG A 78 2.35 -18.15 -7.62
CA ARG A 78 2.88 -18.12 -9.00
C ARG A 78 1.80 -17.69 -9.99
N ALA A 79 0.59 -18.23 -9.89
CA ALA A 79 -0.54 -17.86 -10.75
C ALA A 79 -0.90 -16.38 -10.58
N GLN A 80 -0.92 -15.87 -9.34
CA GLN A 80 -1.13 -14.45 -9.07
C GLN A 80 -0.05 -13.58 -9.71
N CYS A 81 1.23 -13.94 -9.54
CA CYS A 81 2.33 -13.21 -10.15
C CYS A 81 2.30 -13.24 -11.67
N LEU A 82 1.91 -14.36 -12.30
CA LEU A 82 1.73 -14.46 -13.76
C LEU A 82 0.60 -13.54 -14.25
N SER A 83 -0.54 -13.54 -13.57
CA SER A 83 -1.65 -12.64 -13.91
C SER A 83 -1.24 -11.17 -13.83
N GLU A 84 -0.49 -10.78 -12.79
CA GLU A 84 0.00 -9.41 -12.64
C GLU A 84 1.08 -9.06 -13.67
N LEU A 85 1.92 -10.03 -14.05
CA LEU A 85 2.94 -9.86 -15.08
C LEU A 85 2.29 -9.55 -16.43
N GLN A 86 1.28 -10.33 -16.82
CA GLN A 86 0.55 -10.12 -18.08
C GLN A 86 -0.10 -8.73 -18.13
N ARG A 87 -0.78 -8.31 -17.05
CA ARG A 87 -1.34 -6.94 -16.95
C ARG A 87 -0.26 -5.86 -17.09
N THR A 88 0.92 -6.10 -16.55
CA THR A 88 2.05 -5.16 -16.65
C THR A 88 2.56 -5.07 -18.09
N GLU A 89 2.64 -6.20 -18.79
CA GLU A 89 3.06 -6.24 -20.20
C GLU A 89 2.07 -5.52 -21.11
N ASP A 90 0.76 -5.68 -20.88
CA ASP A 90 -0.28 -4.94 -21.60
C ASP A 90 -0.10 -3.42 -21.44
N MET A 91 0.22 -2.96 -20.22
CA MET A 91 0.47 -1.54 -19.95
C MET A 91 1.75 -1.02 -20.63
N ILE A 92 2.81 -1.83 -20.67
CA ILE A 92 4.04 -1.49 -21.40
C ILE A 92 3.72 -1.33 -22.89
N TYR A 93 3.00 -2.29 -23.47
CA TYR A 93 2.62 -2.25 -24.87
C TYR A 93 1.77 -1.02 -25.19
N ALA A 94 0.74 -0.76 -24.39
CA ALA A 94 -0.12 0.41 -24.53
C ALA A 94 0.68 1.73 -24.50
N LYS A 95 1.65 1.86 -23.59
CA LYS A 95 2.53 3.03 -23.53
C LYS A 95 3.41 3.18 -24.77
N ARG A 96 3.96 2.08 -25.29
CA ARG A 96 4.79 2.11 -26.50
C ARG A 96 3.98 2.57 -27.72
N LEU A 97 2.75 2.12 -27.85
CA LEU A 97 1.85 2.56 -28.90
C LEU A 97 1.52 4.05 -28.84
N GLN A 98 1.43 4.64 -27.63
CA GLN A 98 1.19 6.08 -27.46
C GLN A 98 2.37 6.93 -27.95
N ILE A 99 3.60 6.45 -27.82
CA ILE A 99 4.81 7.18 -28.25
C ILE A 99 4.93 7.24 -29.79
N GLN A 100 4.32 6.28 -30.49
CA GLN A 100 4.42 6.17 -31.96
C GLN A 100 3.33 6.95 -32.73
N ARG A 101 2.41 7.63 -32.03
CA ARG A 101 1.42 8.53 -32.63
C ARG A 101 1.87 9.97 -32.54
#